data_AF-A0A924QG76-F1
#
_entry.id   AF-A0A924QG76-F1
#
_cell.length_a   1.000
_cell.length_b   1.000
_cell.length_c   1.000
_cell.angle_alpha   90.00
_cell.angle_beta   90.00
_cell.angle_gamma   90.00
#
_symmetry.space_group_name_H-M   'P 1'
#
loop_
_entity.id
_entity.type
_entity.pdbx_description
1 polymer ?
#
loop_
_entity_poly.entity_id
_entity_poly.type
_entity_poly.pdbx_seq_one_letter_code
_entity_poly.pdbx_strand_id
1 'polypeptide(L)'
;DISGVSQVLTQVTIGACYGDAFLAGRAAGLLSAADLHRWVRPERIISANPENKAIYDALFEQYLKLYTGTRDVMHALKSITKFS
;
A
#
# COMPACT_ATOMS: atom_id res chain seq x y z
N ASP A 1 -0.97 -11.10 3.45
CA ASP A 1 0.00 -12.07 4.01
C ASP A 1 1.26 -11.44 4.57
N ILE A 2 2.06 -10.72 3.77
CA ILE A 2 3.32 -10.11 4.22
C ILE A 2 3.14 -9.22 5.47
N SER A 3 2.10 -8.38 5.51
CA SER A 3 1.80 -7.53 6.66
C SER A 3 1.07 -8.24 7.80
N GLY A 4 0.59 -9.47 7.59
CA GLY A 4 -0.28 -10.18 8.53
C GLY A 4 -1.68 -9.55 8.73
N VAL A 5 -2.01 -8.48 8.03
CA VAL A 5 -3.30 -7.77 8.13
C VAL A 5 -4.18 -8.12 6.94
N SER A 6 -5.46 -8.42 7.19
CA SER A 6 -6.46 -8.61 6.13
C SER A 6 -6.60 -7.34 5.31
N GLN A 7 -6.45 -7.47 4.00
CA GLN A 7 -6.55 -6.33 3.09
C GLN A 7 -7.98 -6.23 2.56
N VAL A 8 -8.60 -5.08 2.75
CA VAL A 8 -9.90 -4.75 2.13
C VAL A 8 -9.61 -4.07 0.81
N LEU A 9 -9.91 -4.75 -0.30
CA LEU A 9 -9.85 -4.17 -1.63
C LEU A 9 -11.14 -3.37 -1.87
N THR A 10 -10.98 -2.08 -2.13
CA THR A 10 -12.05 -1.20 -2.58
C THR A 10 -12.16 -1.27 -4.10
N GLN A 11 -13.39 -1.26 -4.63
CA GLN A 11 -13.68 -1.37 -6.06
C GLN A 11 -13.09 -0.21 -6.91
N VAL A 12 -12.86 0.93 -6.28
CA VAL A 12 -12.34 2.14 -6.93
C VAL A 12 -10.86 2.32 -6.56
N THR A 13 -9.97 2.18 -7.54
CA THR A 13 -8.51 2.32 -7.38
C THR A 13 -8.04 3.77 -7.44
N ILE A 14 -8.89 4.70 -7.89
CA ILE A 14 -8.64 6.14 -7.90
C ILE A 14 -9.15 6.74 -6.57
N GLY A 15 -8.44 6.46 -5.48
CA GLY A 15 -8.89 6.84 -4.14
C GLY A 15 -8.88 8.35 -3.87
N ALA A 16 -7.85 9.06 -4.36
CA ALA A 16 -7.65 10.48 -4.03
C ALA A 16 -8.72 11.39 -4.65
N CYS A 17 -8.90 11.35 -5.98
CA CYS A 17 -9.88 12.20 -6.67
C CYS A 17 -11.33 11.90 -6.23
N TYR A 18 -11.62 10.65 -5.86
CA TYR A 18 -12.94 10.25 -5.37
C TYR A 18 -13.20 10.79 -3.96
N GLY A 19 -12.17 10.82 -3.11
CA GLY A 19 -12.19 11.49 -1.82
C GLY A 19 -12.40 13.00 -1.95
N ASP A 20 -11.70 13.65 -2.88
CA ASP A 20 -11.82 15.08 -3.14
C ASP A 20 -13.24 15.46 -3.59
N ALA A 21 -13.83 14.69 -4.52
CA ALA A 21 -15.20 14.89 -4.96
C ALA A 21 -16.22 14.69 -3.82
N PHE A 22 -16.00 13.70 -2.95
CA PHE A 22 -16.84 13.48 -1.78
C PHE A 22 -16.77 14.64 -0.77
N LEU A 23 -15.57 15.13 -0.48
CA LEU A 23 -15.36 16.28 0.40
C LEU A 23 -16.00 17.55 -0.16
N ALA A 24 -15.89 17.79 -1.47
CA ALA A 24 -16.56 18.91 -2.14
C ALA A 24 -18.10 18.79 -2.06
N GLY A 25 -18.66 17.59 -2.30
CA GLY A 25 -20.10 17.34 -2.18
C GLY A 25 -20.62 17.49 -0.75
N ARG A 26 -19.83 17.11 0.26
CA ARG A 26 -20.11 17.35 1.68
C ARG A 26 -20.14 18.84 2.01
N ALA A 27 -19.15 19.59 1.55
CA ALA A 27 -19.06 21.03 1.77
C ALA A 27 -20.22 21.79 1.07
N ALA A 28 -20.66 21.30 -0.09
CA ALA A 28 -21.80 21.83 -0.81
C ALA A 28 -23.18 21.42 -0.24
N GLY A 29 -23.23 20.61 0.82
CA GLY A 29 -24.47 20.10 1.42
C GLY A 29 -25.23 19.08 0.56
N LEU A 30 -24.61 18.59 -0.52
CA LEU A 30 -25.19 17.65 -1.46
C LEU A 30 -25.04 16.19 -1.02
N LEU A 31 -24.11 15.93 -0.09
CA LEU A 31 -23.81 14.61 0.43
C LEU A 31 -23.82 14.61 1.96
N SER A 32 -24.16 13.46 2.52
CA SER A 32 -24.07 13.15 3.95
C SER A 32 -22.91 12.20 4.23
N ALA A 33 -22.58 11.98 5.51
CA ALA A 33 -21.59 10.98 5.91
C ALA A 33 -22.00 9.56 5.48
N ALA A 34 -23.30 9.27 5.48
CA ALA A 34 -23.84 7.96 5.13
C ALA A 34 -23.65 7.61 3.64
N ASP A 35 -23.57 8.63 2.77
CA ASP A 35 -23.35 8.43 1.34
C ASP A 35 -21.97 7.86 1.02
N LEU A 36 -21.00 8.01 1.94
CA LEU A 36 -19.66 7.44 1.79
C LEU A 36 -19.70 5.91 1.63
N HIS A 37 -20.57 5.23 2.37
CA HIS A 37 -20.72 3.77 2.27
C HIS A 37 -21.34 3.32 0.95
N ARG A 38 -22.07 4.21 0.26
CA ARG A 38 -22.61 3.94 -1.08
C ARG A 38 -21.52 4.11 -2.15
N TRP A 39 -20.62 5.07 -1.93
CA TRP A 39 -19.50 5.44 -2.79
C TRP A 39 -18.32 4.47 -2.68
N VAL A 40 -17.98 4.04 -1.47
CA VAL A 40 -16.85 3.14 -1.20
C VAL A 40 -17.42 1.78 -0.80
N ARG A 41 -17.68 0.93 -1.81
CA ARG A 41 -18.08 -0.46 -1.57
C ARG A 41 -16.84 -1.34 -1.43
N PRO A 42 -16.69 -2.09 -0.32
CA PRO A 42 -15.66 -3.11 -0.22
C PRO A 42 -16.01 -4.24 -1.19
N GLU A 43 -15.12 -4.53 -2.14
CA GLU A 43 -15.37 -5.53 -3.18
C GLU A 43 -14.85 -6.90 -2.75
N ARG A 44 -13.73 -6.95 -2.03
CA ARG A 44 -13.11 -8.21 -1.62
C ARG A 44 -12.27 -8.04 -0.37
N ILE A 45 -12.40 -8.98 0.56
CA ILE A 45 -11.48 -9.12 1.70
C ILE A 45 -10.48 -10.22 1.32
N ILE A 46 -9.19 -9.88 1.28
CA ILE A 46 -8.11 -10.85 1.21
C ILE A 46 -7.67 -11.11 2.65
N SER A 47 -8.14 -12.23 3.20
CA SER A 47 -7.73 -12.70 4.51
C SER A 47 -6.26 -13.11 4.47
N ALA A 48 -5.49 -12.66 5.47
CA ALA A 48 -4.11 -13.09 5.58
C ALA A 48 -4.06 -14.61 5.87
N ASN A 49 -3.30 -15.38 5.11
CA ASN A 49 -3.05 -16.79 5.44
C ASN A 49 -1.99 -16.87 6.56
N PRO A 50 -2.34 -17.35 7.77
CA PRO A 50 -1.40 -17.44 8.89
C PRO A 50 -0.21 -18.37 8.61
N GLU A 51 -0.40 -19.39 7.77
CA GLU A 51 0.64 -20.36 7.41
C GLU A 51 1.77 -19.72 6.59
N ASN A 52 1.46 -18.65 5.84
CA ASN A 52 2.43 -17.93 5.04
C ASN A 52 3.32 -16.99 5.87
N LYS A 53 2.96 -16.69 7.13
CA LYS A 53 3.68 -15.72 7.97
C LYS A 53 5.14 -16.14 8.19
N ALA A 54 5.38 -17.40 8.55
CA ALA A 54 6.73 -17.91 8.78
C ALA A 54 7.61 -17.85 7.51
N ILE A 55 7.01 -18.10 6.34
CA ILE A 55 7.71 -18.01 5.05
C ILE A 55 8.06 -16.54 4.75
N TYR A 56 7.12 -15.62 4.93
CA TYR A 56 7.36 -14.20 4.68
C TYR A 56 8.35 -13.57 5.66
N ASP A 57 8.33 -13.97 6.93
CA ASP A 57 9.31 -13.53 7.93
C ASP A 57 10.72 -13.98 7.52
N ALA A 58 10.89 -15.24 7.09
CA ALA A 58 12.17 -15.76 6.59
C ALA A 58 12.62 -15.03 5.30
N LEU A 59 11.72 -14.77 4.35
CA LEU A 59 12.02 -14.00 3.14
C LEU A 59 12.41 -12.56 3.46
N PHE A 60 11.75 -11.93 4.42
CA PHE A 60 12.06 -10.56 4.85
C PHE A 60 13.46 -10.49 5.49
N GLU A 61 13.85 -11.49 6.27
CA GLU A 61 15.20 -11.59 6.81
C GLU A 61 16.26 -11.66 5.69
N GLN A 62 16.04 -12.47 4.65
CA GLN A 62 16.96 -12.54 3.50
C GLN A 62 16.99 -11.22 2.72
N TYR A 63 15.83 -10.57 2.54
CA TYR A 63 15.75 -9.25 1.93
C TYR A 63 16.58 -8.22 2.69
N LEU A 64 16.48 -8.18 4.03
CA LEU A 64 17.27 -7.27 4.86
C LEU A 64 18.77 -7.54 4.75
N LYS A 65 19.19 -8.81 4.76
CA LYS A 65 20.60 -9.22 4.55
C LYS A 65 21.12 -8.76 3.18
N LEU A 66 20.32 -8.96 2.13
CA LEU A 66 20.66 -8.52 0.78
C LEU A 66 20.78 -7.00 0.71
N TYR A 67 19.79 -6.27 1.23
CA TYR A 67 19.79 -4.81 1.19
C TYR A 67 20.99 -4.24 1.95
N THR A 68 21.20 -4.68 3.20
CA THR A 68 22.31 -4.19 4.03
C THR A 68 23.67 -4.51 3.39
N GLY A 69 23.83 -5.70 2.82
CA GLY A 69 25.07 -6.09 2.14
C GLY A 69 25.34 -5.37 0.81
N THR A 70 24.30 -4.87 0.13
CA THR A 70 24.44 -4.25 -1.21
C THR A 70 24.31 -2.72 -1.22
N ARG A 71 23.72 -2.12 -0.17
CA ARG A 71 23.42 -0.68 -0.11
C ARG A 71 24.65 0.20 -0.39
N ASP A 72 25.77 -0.09 0.25
CA ASP A 72 26.95 0.77 0.17
C ASP A 72 27.60 0.68 -1.22
N VAL A 73 27.60 -0.52 -1.83
CA VAL A 73 28.02 -0.74 -3.22
C VAL A 73 27.12 0.01 -4.19
N MET A 74 25.80 -0.05 -4.01
CA MET A 74 24.85 0.70 -4.85
C MET A 74 25.05 2.22 -4.75
N HIS A 75 25.32 2.74 -3.55
CA HIS A 75 25.64 4.17 -3.36
C HIS A 75 26.96 4.54 -4.05
N ALA A 76 27.99 3.71 -3.92
CA ALA A 76 29.27 3.92 -4.60
C ALA A 76 29.09 3.93 -6.12
N LEU A 77 28.39 2.95 -6.70
CA LEU A 77 28.10 2.89 -8.14
C LEU A 77 27.35 4.13 -8.64
N LYS A 78 26.33 4.59 -7.91
CA LYS A 78 25.59 5.83 -8.21
C LYS A 78 26.50 7.06 -8.14
N SER A 79 27.44 7.09 -7.21
CA SER A 79 28.39 8.20 -7.11
C SER A 79 29.34 8.24 -8.31
N ILE A 80 29.81 7.09 -8.80
CA ILE A 80 30.70 6.98 -9.96
C ILE A 80 29.97 7.37 -11.25
N THR A 81 28.75 6.89 -11.45
CA THR A 81 27.97 7.15 -12.67
C THR A 81 27.44 8.58 -12.78
N LYS A 82 27.45 9.37 -11.69
CA LYS A 82 27.10 10.81 -11.73
C LYS A 82 28.20 11.70 -12.33
N PHE A 83 29.39 11.18 -12.58
CA PHE A 83 30.52 11.91 -13.17
C PHE A 83 30.84 11.49 -14.63
N SER A 84 29.92 10.78 -15.28
CA SER A 84 29.91 10.54 -16.73
C SER A 84 28.74 11.27 -17.38
#